data_AF-A0A7W1T200-F1
#
_entry.id   AF-A0A7W1T200-F1
#
_cell.length_a   1.000
_cell.length_b   1.000
_cell.length_c   1.000
_cell.angle_alpha   90.00
_cell.angle_beta   90.00
_cell.angle_gamma   90.00
#
_symmetry.space_group_name_H-M   'P 1'
#
loop_
_entity.id
_entity.type
_entity.pdbx_description
1 polymer ?
#
loop_
_entity_poly.entity_id
_entity_poly.type
_entity_poly.pdbx_seq_one_letter_code
_entity_poly.pdbx_strand_id
1 'polypeptide(L)'
;MKELGKLLLILIFLAPLAVAQGGTYTQIDYPAAMDTDAFAINQSGDIVGVYFDFEGYEHGFFLEGGVFTSIDYDSPFSYTSASGINDLGQVVGMRQATASFTIQNPGLHPVQLS
;
A
#
# COMPACT_ATOMS: atom_id res chain seq x y z
N MET A 1 -8.20 -62.79 11.58
CA MET A 1 -8.06 -62.08 10.28
C MET A 1 -9.31 -61.28 9.84
N LYS A 2 -10.50 -61.45 10.45
CA LYS A 2 -11.75 -60.79 9.99
C LYS A 2 -11.93 -59.32 10.37
N GLU A 3 -11.15 -58.80 11.31
CA GLU A 3 -11.27 -57.39 11.78
C GLU A 3 -10.19 -56.45 11.20
N LEU A 4 -9.18 -56.99 10.51
CA LEU A 4 -8.05 -56.21 9.99
C LEU A 4 -8.47 -55.29 8.83
N GLY A 5 -9.48 -55.69 8.04
CA GLY A 5 -10.05 -54.86 6.98
C GLY A 5 -10.91 -53.69 7.47
N LYS A 6 -11.54 -53.82 8.65
CA LYS A 6 -12.36 -52.74 9.25
C LYS A 6 -11.49 -51.66 9.90
N LEU A 7 -10.35 -52.05 10.47
CA LEU A 7 -9.39 -51.12 11.06
C LEU A 7 -8.70 -50.26 9.98
N LEU A 8 -8.42 -50.84 8.80
CA LEU A 8 -7.83 -50.13 7.67
C LEU A 8 -8.80 -49.12 7.04
N LEU A 9 -10.12 -49.40 7.05
CA LEU A 9 -11.13 -48.47 6.54
C LEU A 9 -11.28 -47.23 7.44
N ILE A 10 -11.20 -47.39 8.76
CA ILE A 10 -11.35 -46.29 9.73
C ILE A 10 -10.21 -45.26 9.60
N LEU A 11 -8.99 -45.71 9.28
CA LEU A 11 -7.83 -44.83 9.12
C LEU A 11 -7.88 -43.96 7.85
N ILE A 12 -8.56 -44.41 6.79
CA ILE A 12 -8.71 -43.63 5.54
C ILE A 12 -9.77 -42.53 5.70
N PHE A 13 -10.74 -42.68 6.62
CA PHE A 13 -11.77 -41.67 6.89
C PHE A 13 -11.41 -40.65 7.98
N LEU A 14 -10.35 -40.88 8.77
CA LEU A 14 -9.93 -40.02 9.90
C LEU A 14 -8.77 -39.08 9.58
N ALA A 15 -8.13 -39.21 8.41
CA ALA A 15 -7.16 -38.22 7.96
C ALA A 15 -7.91 -37.04 7.32
N PRO A 16 -7.91 -35.83 7.92
CA PRO A 16 -8.38 -34.66 7.19
C PRO A 16 -7.49 -34.51 5.95
N LEU A 17 -8.11 -34.58 4.77
CA LEU A 17 -7.44 -34.12 3.55
C LEU A 17 -7.06 -32.67 3.79
N ALA A 18 -5.76 -32.39 3.81
CA ALA A 18 -5.26 -31.02 3.70
C ALA A 18 -5.61 -30.53 2.29
N VAL A 19 -6.83 -30.03 2.10
CA VAL A 19 -7.21 -29.32 0.89
C VAL A 19 -6.46 -28.00 0.92
N ALA A 20 -5.59 -27.74 -0.06
CA ALA A 20 -5.06 -26.40 -0.24
C ALA A 20 -6.27 -25.47 -0.45
N GLN A 21 -6.51 -24.54 0.48
CA GLN A 21 -7.48 -23.49 0.21
C GLN A 21 -6.95 -22.70 -0.99
N GLY A 22 -7.67 -22.77 -2.12
CA GLY A 22 -7.42 -21.85 -3.22
C GLY A 22 -7.64 -20.44 -2.71
N GLY A 23 -6.59 -19.60 -2.76
CA GLY A 23 -6.72 -18.18 -2.43
C GLY A 23 -7.61 -17.48 -3.45
N THR A 24 -8.40 -16.53 -2.99
CA THR A 24 -9.07 -15.56 -3.88
C THR A 24 -8.17 -14.35 -4.00
N TYR A 25 -8.07 -13.80 -5.21
CA TYR A 25 -7.37 -12.55 -5.46
C TYR A 25 -8.40 -11.46 -5.69
N THR A 26 -8.23 -10.33 -5.02
CA THR A 26 -9.05 -9.13 -5.23
C THR A 26 -8.16 -8.04 -5.79
N GLN A 27 -8.62 -7.40 -6.87
CA GLN A 27 -7.94 -6.27 -7.45
C GLN A 27 -8.18 -5.02 -6.60
N ILE A 28 -7.11 -4.23 -6.41
CA ILE A 28 -7.14 -2.98 -5.66
C ILE A 28 -6.63 -1.91 -6.63
N ASP A 29 -7.55 -1.19 -7.26
CA ASP A 29 -7.23 -0.10 -8.17
C ASP A 29 -7.69 1.21 -7.52
N TYR A 30 -6.76 2.10 -7.23
CA TYR A 30 -7.13 3.45 -6.81
C TYR A 30 -7.79 4.17 -8.01
N PRO A 31 -8.97 4.80 -7.83
CA PRO A 31 -9.67 5.47 -8.93
C PRO A 31 -8.82 6.55 -9.60
N ALA A 32 -8.74 6.52 -10.93
CA ALA A 32 -7.97 7.46 -11.75
C ALA A 32 -6.46 7.50 -11.46
N ALA A 33 -5.90 6.43 -10.89
CA ALA A 33 -4.46 6.24 -10.80
C ALA A 33 -3.89 5.58 -12.06
N MET A 34 -2.64 5.88 -12.37
CA MET A 34 -1.84 5.18 -13.38
C MET A 34 -1.36 3.82 -12.85
N ASP A 35 -1.01 3.77 -11.57
CA ASP A 35 -0.54 2.55 -10.89
C ASP A 35 -0.98 2.55 -9.42
N THR A 36 -1.14 1.37 -8.82
CA THR A 36 -1.58 1.20 -7.43
C THR A 36 -0.82 0.04 -6.79
N ASP A 37 -0.07 0.36 -5.73
CA ASP A 37 0.68 -0.62 -4.96
C ASP A 37 0.14 -0.68 -3.53
N ALA A 38 -0.36 -1.85 -3.13
CA ALA A 38 -0.75 -2.13 -1.76
C ALA A 38 0.45 -2.67 -0.96
N PHE A 39 0.77 -2.04 0.18
CA PHE A 39 1.96 -2.36 0.97
C PHE A 39 1.68 -3.12 2.26
N ALA A 40 0.56 -2.83 2.93
CA ALA A 40 0.21 -3.50 4.18
C ALA A 40 -1.30 -3.62 4.38
N ILE A 41 -1.71 -4.64 5.14
CA ILE A 41 -3.09 -4.95 5.50
C ILE A 41 -3.17 -5.32 6.99
N ASN A 42 -4.19 -4.85 7.70
CA ASN A 42 -4.45 -5.22 9.09
C ASN A 42 -5.49 -6.36 9.21
N GLN A 43 -5.77 -6.85 10.44
CA GLN A 43 -6.76 -7.93 10.67
C GLN A 43 -8.20 -7.56 10.26
N SER A 44 -8.55 -6.28 10.23
CA SER A 44 -9.87 -5.80 9.79
C SER A 44 -10.01 -5.80 8.27
N GLY A 45 -8.91 -5.98 7.54
CA GLY A 45 -8.87 -5.90 6.09
C GLY A 45 -8.62 -4.49 5.55
N ASP A 46 -8.23 -3.54 6.41
CA ASP A 46 -7.87 -2.19 5.97
C ASP A 46 -6.48 -2.22 5.36
N ILE A 47 -6.30 -1.48 4.27
CA ILE A 47 -5.09 -1.55 3.44
C ILE A 47 -4.46 -0.17 3.34
N VAL A 48 -3.14 -0.12 3.40
CA VAL A 48 -2.36 1.06 3.06
C VAL A 48 -1.39 0.78 1.91
N GLY A 49 -1.09 1.82 1.17
CA GLY A 49 -0.19 1.72 0.03
C GLY A 49 0.03 3.07 -0.63
N VAL A 50 0.39 3.02 -1.91
CA VAL A 50 0.56 4.19 -2.76
C VAL A 50 -0.19 4.05 -4.07
N TYR A 51 -0.52 5.20 -4.66
CA TYR A 51 -0.94 5.28 -6.05
C TYR A 51 -0.15 6.37 -6.76
N PHE A 52 -0.01 6.22 -8.08
CA PHE A 52 0.63 7.21 -8.93
C PHE A 52 -0.41 7.92 -9.77
N ASP A 53 -0.40 9.25 -9.77
CA ASP A 53 -1.24 10.04 -10.68
C ASP A 53 -0.67 10.01 -12.12
N PHE A 54 -1.33 10.71 -13.05
CA PHE A 54 -0.90 10.75 -14.45
C PHE A 54 0.34 11.63 -14.66
N GLU A 55 0.65 12.49 -13.71
CA GLU A 55 1.84 13.33 -13.64
C GLU A 55 3.06 12.58 -13.09
N GLY A 56 2.85 11.39 -12.51
CA GLY A 56 3.87 10.52 -11.95
C GLY A 56 4.23 10.83 -10.49
N TYR A 57 3.39 11.58 -9.78
CA TYR A 57 3.55 11.82 -8.35
C TYR A 57 3.02 10.63 -7.54
N GLU A 58 3.76 10.26 -6.49
CA GLU A 58 3.38 9.19 -5.56
C GLU A 58 2.54 9.77 -4.42
N HIS A 59 1.36 9.19 -4.23
CA HIS A 59 0.40 9.55 -3.20
C HIS A 59 0.17 8.37 -2.27
N GLY A 60 0.02 8.63 -0.97
CA GLY A 60 -0.36 7.59 -0.01
C GLY A 60 -1.86 7.33 -0.09
N PHE A 61 -2.31 6.11 0.21
CA PHE A 61 -3.73 5.87 0.46
C PHE A 61 -3.98 4.99 1.67
N PHE A 62 -5.21 5.10 2.19
CA PHE A 62 -5.84 4.19 3.14
C PHE A 62 -7.16 3.71 2.56
N LEU A 63 -7.36 2.38 2.52
CA LEU A 63 -8.57 1.72 2.03
C LEU A 63 -9.26 1.04 3.20
N GLU A 64 -10.46 1.53 3.56
CA GLU A 64 -11.30 1.00 4.63
C GLU A 64 -12.69 0.73 4.08
N GLY A 65 -13.20 -0.50 4.26
CA GLY A 65 -14.55 -0.86 3.82
C GLY A 65 -14.82 -0.64 2.32
N GLY A 66 -13.79 -0.69 1.47
CA GLY A 66 -13.90 -0.43 0.02
C GLY A 66 -13.83 1.05 -0.37
N VAL A 67 -13.60 1.96 0.58
CA VAL A 67 -13.46 3.40 0.34
C VAL A 67 -12.00 3.83 0.46
N PHE A 68 -11.46 4.43 -0.59
CA PHE A 68 -10.14 5.03 -0.58
C PHE A 68 -10.15 6.44 0.03
N THR A 69 -9.17 6.71 0.88
CA THR A 69 -8.82 8.03 1.38
C THR A 69 -7.38 8.31 0.97
N SER A 70 -7.10 9.43 0.30
CA SER A 70 -5.70 9.82 0.03
C SER A 70 -5.04 10.34 1.30
N ILE A 71 -3.78 9.99 1.48
CA ILE A 71 -2.88 10.50 2.50
C ILE A 71 -1.86 11.36 1.78
N ASP A 72 -2.22 12.63 1.61
CA ASP A 72 -1.41 13.64 0.95
C ASP A 72 -0.99 14.74 1.92
N TYR A 73 0.07 15.44 1.55
CA TYR A 73 0.52 16.65 2.24
C TYR A 73 0.44 17.84 1.29
N ASP A 74 0.11 19.02 1.81
CA ASP A 74 -0.11 20.26 1.05
C ASP A 74 1.19 20.82 0.45
N SER A 75 1.77 20.13 -0.53
CA SER A 75 2.85 20.64 -1.35
C SER A 75 2.85 19.93 -2.72
N PRO A 76 2.98 20.69 -3.82
CA PRO A 76 2.88 20.15 -5.18
C PRO A 76 4.06 19.25 -5.59
N PHE A 77 5.07 19.10 -4.73
CA PHE A 77 6.26 18.27 -4.99
C PHE A 77 6.53 17.31 -3.83
N SER A 78 5.45 16.83 -3.22
CA SER A 78 5.51 15.94 -2.08
C SER A 78 5.18 14.51 -2.48
N TYR A 79 6.11 13.60 -2.21
CA TYR A 79 5.85 12.17 -2.23
C TYR A 79 5.35 11.77 -0.85
N THR A 80 4.22 11.07 -0.79
CA THR A 80 3.73 10.49 0.46
C THR A 80 3.55 8.99 0.28
N SER A 81 4.15 8.23 1.18
CA SER A 81 4.12 6.77 1.14
C SER A 81 3.58 6.23 2.45
N ALA A 82 2.44 5.52 2.40
CA ALA A 82 1.88 4.84 3.56
C ALA A 82 2.36 3.37 3.55
N SER A 83 3.35 3.07 4.39
CA SER A 83 4.11 1.81 4.30
C SER A 83 3.71 0.76 5.33
N GLY A 84 2.93 1.13 6.35
CA GLY A 84 2.56 0.21 7.42
C GLY A 84 1.32 0.62 8.16
N ILE A 85 0.59 -0.38 8.65
CA ILE A 85 -0.63 -0.24 9.43
C ILE A 85 -0.65 -1.27 10.56
N ASN A 86 -1.22 -0.93 11.72
CA ASN A 86 -1.52 -1.90 12.79
C ASN A 86 -3.03 -2.17 12.92
N ASP A 87 -3.40 -3.13 13.77
CA ASP A 87 -4.80 -3.54 13.98
C ASP A 87 -5.67 -2.47 14.67
N LEU A 88 -5.06 -1.38 15.14
CA LEU A 88 -5.78 -0.20 15.65
C LEU A 88 -6.00 0.86 14.55
N GLY A 89 -5.62 0.57 13.30
CA GLY A 89 -5.74 1.50 12.16
C GLY A 89 -4.68 2.58 12.14
N GLN A 90 -3.62 2.48 12.95
CA GLN A 90 -2.56 3.49 12.96
C GLN A 90 -1.61 3.27 11.80
N VAL A 91 -1.42 4.32 10.99
CA VAL A 91 -0.62 4.28 9.76
C VAL A 91 0.73 4.97 9.99
N VAL A 92 1.80 4.36 9.49
CA VAL A 92 3.16 4.92 9.44
C VAL A 92 3.65 4.95 7.99
N GLY A 93 4.60 5.85 7.73
CA GLY A 93 5.03 6.11 6.36
C GLY A 93 6.16 7.10 6.24
N MET A 94 6.49 7.43 4.99
CA MET A 94 7.50 8.42 4.64
C MET A 94 6.84 9.60 3.93
N ARG A 95 7.48 10.76 4.09
CA ARG A 95 7.20 11.94 3.27
C ARG A 95 8.51 12.49 2.73
N GLN A 96 8.52 12.90 1.47
CA GLN A 96 9.62 13.67 0.90
C GLN A 96 9.04 14.94 0.32
N ALA A 97 9.40 16.09 0.89
CA ALA A 97 9.07 17.39 0.30
C ALA A 97 10.27 17.86 -0.53
N THR A 98 10.09 18.02 -1.83
CA THR A 98 11.10 18.68 -2.66
C THR A 98 11.01 20.17 -2.43
N ALA A 99 11.97 20.75 -1.69
CA ALA A 99 12.08 22.19 -1.62
C ALA A 99 12.53 22.72 -2.99
N SER A 100 11.74 23.61 -3.60
CA SER A 100 12.25 24.42 -4.70
C SER A 100 13.31 25.37 -4.15
N PHE A 101 14.59 25.03 -4.31
CA PHE A 101 15.66 25.98 -4.06
C PHE A 101 15.83 26.87 -5.29
N THR A 102 15.27 28.08 -5.26
CA THR A 102 15.66 29.10 -6.23
C THR A 102 17.05 29.60 -5.85
N ILE A 103 18.06 29.38 -6.71
CA ILE A 103 19.31 30.14 -6.63
C ILE A 103 18.95 31.60 -6.99
N GLN A 104 18.63 32.41 -5.99
CA GLN A 104 18.65 33.85 -6.19
C GLN A 104 20.11 34.25 -6.26
N ASN A 105 20.60 34.61 -7.45
CA ASN A 105 21.92 35.22 -7.61
C ASN A 105 21.91 36.58 -6.86
N PRO A 106 22.45 36.68 -5.64
CA PRO A 106 22.36 37.89 -4.84
C PRO A 106 23.58 38.74 -5.18
N GLY A 107 23.59 39.36 -6.35
CA GLY A 107 24.66 40.31 -6.68
C GLY A 107 25.01 40.41 -8.16
N LEU A 108 24.12 41.02 -8.94
CA LEU A 108 24.55 41.92 -9.99
C LEU A 108 23.82 43.23 -9.75
N HIS A 109 24.35 44.07 -8.86
CA HIS A 109 24.05 45.49 -8.96
C HIS A 109 24.68 45.97 -10.28
N PRO A 110 23.89 46.50 -11.23
CA PRO A 110 24.47 47.11 -12.41
C PRO A 110 25.28 48.32 -11.94
N VAL A 111 26.61 48.26 -12.07
CA VAL A 111 27.47 49.44 -11.93
C VAL A 111 27.10 50.36 -13.08
N GLN A 112 26.30 51.39 -12.79
CA GLN A 112 26.12 52.53 -13.68
C GLN A 112 27.42 53.34 -13.60
N LEU A 113 28.22 53.30 -14.67
CA LEU A 113 29.33 54.22 -14.83
C LEU A 113 28.75 55.60 -15.18
N SER A 114 29.05 56.60 -14.34
CA SER A 114 28.84 58.02 -14.64
C SER A 114 29.87 58.56 -15.61
#